data_AF-A0A352D9M0-F1
#
_entry.id   AF-A0A352D9M0-F1
#
_cell.length_a   1.000
_cell.length_b   1.000
_cell.length_c   1.000
_cell.angle_alpha   90.00
_cell.angle_beta   90.00
_cell.angle_gamma   90.00
#
_symmetry.space_group_name_H-M   'P 1'
#
loop_
_entity.id
_entity.type
_entity.pdbx_description
1 polymer ?
#
loop_
_entity_poly.entity_id
_entity_poly.type
_entity_poly.pdbx_seq_one_letter_code
_entity_poly.pdbx_strand_id
1 'polypeptide(L)'
;MAPKIRENLAFRRVAGELFIVDAAASRLHELNGPAALIWEGLAAGKSEPRIISELLAEFEVSEKEARSDLREFLGELSKSGLIL
;
A
#
# COMPACT_ATOMS: atom_id res chain seq x y z
N MET A 1 11.02 -6.72 7.49
CA MET A 1 9.96 -6.63 8.52
C MET A 1 9.03 -5.57 8.00
N ALA A 2 7.74 -5.86 7.83
CA ALA A 2 6.85 -4.91 7.17
C ALA A 2 6.67 -3.66 8.05
N PRO A 3 6.67 -2.44 7.47
CA PRO A 3 6.46 -1.21 8.22
C PRO A 3 5.05 -1.15 8.81
N LYS A 4 4.87 -0.36 9.87
CA LYS A 4 3.59 -0.28 10.57
C LYS A 4 2.76 0.87 10.01
N ILE A 5 1.50 0.64 9.66
CA ILE A 5 0.58 1.72 9.28
C ILE A 5 0.34 2.64 10.48
N ARG A 6 0.33 3.95 10.23
CA ARG A 6 0.02 4.95 11.26
C ARG A 6 -1.41 4.76 11.75
N GLU A 7 -1.58 4.83 13.06
CA GLU A 7 -2.88 4.73 13.72
C GLU A 7 -3.87 5.80 13.21
N ASN A 8 -5.16 5.49 13.29
CA ASN A 8 -6.28 6.38 12.89
C ASN A 8 -6.35 6.72 11.39
N LEU A 9 -5.74 5.91 10.52
CA LEU A 9 -6.00 5.94 9.09
C LEU A 9 -7.16 5.00 8.76
N ALA A 10 -8.16 5.51 8.05
CA ALA A 10 -9.20 4.69 7.46
C ALA A 10 -8.88 4.46 5.98
N PHE A 11 -9.36 3.36 5.40
CA PHE A 11 -9.31 3.17 3.96
C PHE A 11 -10.57 2.49 3.46
N ARG A 12 -10.96 2.77 2.21
CA ARG A 12 -12.17 2.23 1.61
C ARG A 12 -12.04 2.11 0.10
N ARG A 13 -12.61 1.05 -0.47
CA ARG A 13 -12.79 0.93 -1.92
C ARG A 13 -14.02 1.69 -2.38
N VAL A 14 -13.85 2.54 -3.39
CA VAL A 14 -14.91 3.32 -4.03
C VAL A 14 -14.72 3.24 -5.54
N ALA A 15 -15.73 2.74 -6.25
CA ALA A 15 -15.70 2.58 -7.71
C ALA A 15 -14.49 1.79 -8.27
N GLY A 16 -13.95 0.85 -7.49
CA GLY A 16 -12.81 0.00 -7.89
C GLY A 16 -11.47 0.46 -7.32
N GLU A 17 -11.32 1.77 -7.07
CA GLU A 17 -10.10 2.37 -6.52
C GLU A 17 -10.10 2.33 -4.99
N LEU A 18 -8.91 2.30 -4.39
CA LEU A 18 -8.75 2.31 -2.93
C LEU A 18 -8.35 3.71 -2.47
N PHE A 19 -9.07 4.25 -1.49
CA PHE A 19 -8.77 5.54 -0.90
C PHE A 19 -8.31 5.40 0.55
N ILE A 20 -7.20 6.05 0.91
CA ILE A 20 -6.78 6.27 2.29
C ILE A 20 -7.31 7.62 2.75
N VAL A 21 -8.04 7.64 3.85
CA VAL A 21 -8.59 8.83 4.49
C VAL A 21 -7.71 9.20 5.68
N ASP A 22 -7.01 10.32 5.55
CA ASP A 22 -6.24 10.93 6.63
C ASP A 22 -6.97 12.16 7.17
N ALA A 23 -7.91 11.92 8.09
CA ALA A 23 -8.75 12.97 8.67
C ALA A 23 -7.91 14.02 9.43
N ALA A 24 -6.81 13.60 10.08
CA ALA A 24 -5.94 14.50 10.83
C ALA A 24 -5.25 15.52 9.94
N ALA A 25 -4.79 15.10 8.76
CA ALA A 25 -4.21 16.01 7.76
C ALA A 25 -5.24 16.62 6.80
N SER A 26 -6.53 16.25 6.92
CA SER A 26 -7.58 16.59 5.95
C SER A 26 -7.19 16.24 4.51
N ARG A 27 -6.65 15.03 4.32
CA ARG A 27 -6.18 14.53 3.02
C ARG A 27 -6.85 13.21 2.65
N LEU A 28 -7.03 13.03 1.36
CA LEU A 28 -7.49 11.79 0.75
C LEU A 28 -6.42 11.35 -0.26
N HIS A 29 -5.97 10.12 -0.15
CA HIS A 29 -5.00 9.53 -1.09
C HIS A 29 -5.71 8.46 -1.91
N GLU A 30 -5.67 8.58 -3.22
CA GLU A 30 -6.14 7.56 -4.15
C GLU A 30 -5.00 6.62 -4.49
N LEU A 31 -5.26 5.32 -4.45
CA LEU A 31 -4.29 4.28 -4.75
C LEU A 31 -4.74 3.48 -5.97
N ASN A 32 -3.84 3.36 -6.94
CA ASN A 32 -3.98 2.45 -8.06
C ASN A 32 -3.96 0.98 -7.61
N GLY A 33 -4.26 0.05 -8.52
CA GLY A 33 -4.33 -1.39 -8.24
C GLY A 33 -3.14 -1.96 -7.44
N PRO A 34 -1.89 -1.86 -7.93
CA PRO A 34 -0.72 -2.37 -7.22
C PRO A 34 -0.51 -1.74 -5.84
N ALA A 35 -0.65 -0.40 -5.73
CA ALA A 35 -0.54 0.30 -4.46
C ALA A 35 -1.63 -0.11 -3.46
N ALA A 36 -2.86 -0.32 -3.94
CA ALA A 36 -3.97 -0.81 -3.14
C ALA A 36 -3.70 -2.21 -2.59
N LEU A 37 -3.18 -3.13 -3.41
CA LEU A 37 -2.80 -4.47 -2.97
C LEU A 37 -1.72 -4.42 -1.89
N ILE A 38 -0.68 -3.59 -2.08
CA ILE A 38 0.38 -3.42 -1.10
C ILE A 38 -0.20 -2.88 0.22
N TRP A 39 -1.01 -1.83 0.16
CA TRP A 39 -1.62 -1.23 1.34
C TRP A 39 -2.50 -2.22 2.11
N GLU A 40 -3.37 -2.97 1.43
CA GLU A 40 -4.21 -3.99 2.05
C GLU A 40 -3.38 -5.12 2.67
N GLY A 41 -2.28 -5.50 2.01
CA GLY A 41 -1.31 -6.45 2.54
C GLY A 41 -0.67 -5.97 3.85
N LEU A 42 -0.22 -4.71 3.90
CA LEU A 42 0.34 -4.10 5.11
C LEU A 42 -0.71 -4.01 6.22
N ALA A 43 -1.95 -3.59 5.90
CA ALA A 43 -3.05 -3.51 6.85
C ALA A 43 -3.44 -4.88 7.44
N ALA A 44 -3.27 -5.95 6.65
CA ALA A 44 -3.47 -7.32 7.08
C ALA A 44 -2.24 -7.93 7.79
N GLY A 45 -1.15 -7.17 7.98
CA GLY A 45 0.07 -7.64 8.64
C GLY A 45 0.88 -8.64 7.81
N LYS A 46 0.71 -8.67 6.49
CA LYS A 46 1.46 -9.56 5.61
C LYS A 46 2.93 -9.14 5.52
N SER A 47 3.80 -10.11 5.31
CA SER A 47 5.23 -9.87 5.07
C SER A 47 5.47 -9.38 3.64
N GLU A 48 6.56 -8.64 3.43
CA GLU A 48 6.95 -8.16 2.08
C GLU A 48 7.05 -9.29 1.04
N PRO A 49 7.65 -10.47 1.32
CA PRO A 49 7.67 -11.57 0.35
C PRO A 49 6.28 -12.06 -0.02
N ARG A 50 5.33 -12.04 0.92
CA ARG A 50 3.94 -12.42 0.66
C ARG A 50 3.24 -11.40 -0.24
N ILE A 51 3.44 -10.11 0.02
CA ILE A 51 2.89 -9.02 -0.81
C ILE A 51 3.46 -9.10 -2.23
N ILE A 52 4.78 -9.31 -2.38
CA ILE A 52 5.42 -9.49 -3.69
C ILE A 52 4.83 -10.69 -4.43
N SER A 53 4.64 -11.83 -3.74
CA SER A 53 4.02 -13.01 -4.34
C SER A 53 2.58 -12.77 -4.82
N GLU A 54 1.83 -11.91 -4.14
CA GLU A 54 0.46 -11.54 -4.54
C GLU A 54 0.48 -10.57 -5.72
N LEU A 55 1.40 -9.60 -5.74
CA LEU A 55 1.60 -8.72 -6.89
C LEU A 55 1.92 -9.51 -8.17
N LEU A 56 2.82 -10.49 -8.08
CA LEU A 56 3.18 -11.37 -9.19
C LEU A 56 2.03 -12.26 -9.69
N ALA A 57 1.07 -12.56 -8.82
CA ALA A 57 -0.07 -13.41 -9.15
C ALA A 57 -1.23 -12.62 -9.75
N GLU A 58 -1.41 -11.36 -9.33
CA GLU A 58 -2.53 -10.51 -9.74
C GLU A 58 -2.19 -9.59 -10.91
N PHE A 59 -0.92 -9.18 -11.05
CA PHE A 59 -0.45 -8.27 -12.08
C PHE A 59 0.60 -8.93 -12.97
N GLU A 60 0.60 -8.59 -14.27
CA GLU A 60 1.59 -9.05 -15.25
C GLU A 60 2.92 -8.29 -15.10
N VAL A 61 3.59 -8.46 -13.95
CA VAL A 61 4.86 -7.79 -13.62
C VAL A 61 5.95 -8.81 -13.28
N SER A 62 7.22 -8.43 -13.47
CA SER A 62 8.36 -9.21 -13.02
C SER A 62 8.60 -9.07 -11.51
N GLU A 63 9.35 -10.00 -10.91
CA GLU A 63 9.73 -9.90 -9.50
C GLU A 63 10.53 -8.63 -9.20
N LYS A 64 11.34 -8.19 -10.17
CA LYS A 64 12.11 -6.96 -10.05
C LYS A 64 11.20 -5.73 -9.98
N GLU A 65 10.17 -5.67 -10.83
CA GLU A 65 9.18 -4.59 -10.85
C GLU A 65 8.34 -4.60 -9.56
N ALA A 66 7.77 -5.76 -9.18
CA ALA A 66 7.00 -5.88 -7.94
C ALA A 66 7.79 -5.44 -6.69
N ARG A 67 9.09 -5.76 -6.64
CA ARG A 67 10.00 -5.29 -5.57
C ARG A 67 10.29 -3.79 -5.66
N SER A 68 10.34 -3.22 -6.86
CA SER A 68 10.51 -1.77 -7.03
C SER A 68 9.26 -1.04 -6.57
N ASP A 69 8.09 -1.44 -7.08
CA ASP A 69 6.79 -0.86 -6.74
C ASP A 69 6.56 -0.88 -5.23
N LEU A 70 6.84 -2.03 -4.58
CA LEU A 70 6.77 -2.13 -3.12
C LEU A 70 7.68 -1.11 -2.43
N ARG A 71 8.96 -1.01 -2.82
CA ARG A 71 9.90 -0.08 -2.17
C ARG A 71 9.54 1.38 -2.43
N GLU A 72 9.17 1.72 -3.66
CA GLU A 72 8.80 3.07 -4.05
C GLU A 72 7.55 3.52 -3.29
N PHE A 73 6.52 2.68 -3.25
CA PHE A 73 5.29 2.97 -2.53
C PHE A 73 5.52 3.09 -1.01
N LEU A 74 6.31 2.19 -0.40
CA LEU A 74 6.69 2.34 1.01
C LEU A 74 7.44 3.66 1.27
N GLY A 75 8.30 4.09 0.34
CA GLY A 75 8.97 5.38 0.40
C GLY A 75 8.00 6.56 0.36
N GLU A 76 6.98 6.50 -0.50
CA GLU A 76 5.93 7.52 -0.59
C GLU A 76 5.05 7.59 0.65
N LEU A 77 4.64 6.43 1.18
CA LEU A 77 3.88 6.34 2.43
C LEU A 77 4.68 6.94 3.60
N SER A 78 5.99 6.63 3.68
CA SER A 78 6.86 7.17 4.73
C SER A 78 7.01 8.70 4.60
N LYS A 79 7.26 9.22 3.40
CA LYS A 79 7.32 10.67 3.13
C LYS A 79 6.00 11.38 3.45
N SER A 80 4.88 10.69 3.27
CA SER A 80 3.54 11.19 3.56
C SER A 80 3.15 11.03 5.04
N GLY A 81 4.00 10.39 5.85
CA GLY A 81 3.74 10.13 7.27
C GLY A 81 2.61 9.13 7.50
N LEU A 82 2.32 8.24 6.54
CA LEU A 82 1.24 7.25 6.61
C LEU A 82 1.69 5.91 7.24
N ILE A 83 3.00 5.68 7.31
CA ILE A 83 3.62 4.52 7.97
C ILE A 83 4.75 4.95 8.91
N LEU A 84 5.11 4.08 9.86
CA LEU A 84 6.15 4.23 10.88
C LEU A 84 7.27 3.20 10.70
#